data_AF-A0A523S8C3-F1
#
_entry.id   AF-A0A523S8C3-F1
#
_cell.length_a   1.000
_cell.length_b   1.000
_cell.length_c   1.000
_cell.angle_alpha   90.00
_cell.angle_beta   90.00
_cell.angle_gamma   90.00
#
_symmetry.space_group_name_H-M   'P 1'
#
loop_
_entity.id
_entity.type
_entity.pdbx_description
1 polymer ?
#
loop_
_entity_poly.entity_id
_entity_poly.type
_entity_poly.pdbx_seq_one_letter_code
_entity_poly.pdbx_strand_id
1 'polypeptide(L)'
;MEPLAEIAKQLQELRREIAELKKQQGEILAELQSGKRLQHAAGGETVQKERGQPATLEMYCSQCLELRLVAGAKRVVLPDGSTAIQGQCVVCGTTAFRMTSMSGVLIGEAASARVGLQQD
;
A
#
# COMPACT_ATOMS: atom_id res chain seq x y z
N MET A 1 22.61 50.74 10.07
CA MET A 1 22.96 50.00 8.84
C MET A 1 23.27 48.52 9.11
N GLU A 2 23.00 47.99 10.30
CA GLU A 2 23.24 46.58 10.67
C GLU A 2 22.20 45.53 10.19
N PRO A 3 20.90 45.84 9.95
CA PRO A 3 19.92 44.77 9.67
C PRO A 3 20.11 44.10 8.30
N LEU A 4 20.72 44.80 7.33
CA LEU A 4 21.00 44.24 6.00
C LEU A 4 22.12 43.20 6.03
N ALA A 5 23.11 43.37 6.90
CA ALA A 5 24.21 42.41 7.07
C ALA A 5 23.72 41.12 7.73
N GLU A 6 22.81 41.23 8.69
CA GLU A 6 22.19 40.09 9.36
C GLU A 6 21.30 39.28 8.41
N ILE A 7 20.48 39.97 7.58
CA ILE A 7 19.66 39.33 6.54
C ILE A 7 20.55 38.62 5.51
N ALA A 8 21.66 39.24 5.09
CA ALA A 8 22.60 38.62 4.15
C ALA A 8 23.21 37.34 4.72
N LYS A 9 23.54 37.33 6.01
CA LYS A 9 24.05 36.15 6.72
C LYS A 9 23.00 35.05 6.79
N GLN A 10 21.76 35.39 7.14
CA GLN A 10 20.63 34.44 7.17
C GLN A 10 20.35 33.83 5.80
N LEU A 11 20.38 34.63 4.73
CA LEU A 11 20.22 34.13 3.36
C LEU A 11 21.34 33.18 2.94
N GLN A 12 22.57 33.45 3.40
CA GLN A 12 23.71 32.57 3.13
C GLN A 12 23.58 31.23 3.87
N GLU A 13 23.09 31.26 5.11
CA GLU A 13 22.84 30.07 5.93
C GLU A 13 21.71 29.20 5.33
N LEU A 14 20.57 29.81 4.97
CA LEU A 14 19.47 29.11 4.31
C LEU A 14 19.89 28.47 2.99
N ARG A 15 20.72 29.14 2.19
CA ARG A 15 21.25 28.57 0.93
C ARG A 15 22.11 27.34 1.18
N ARG A 16 22.89 27.33 2.27
CA ARG A 16 23.69 26.17 2.67
C ARG A 16 22.81 25.01 3.11
N GLU A 17 21.80 25.26 3.92
CA GLU A 17 20.84 24.24 4.36
C GLU A 17 20.09 23.62 3.18
N ILE A 18 19.62 24.44 2.23
CA ILE A 18 18.95 23.97 1.02
C ILE A 18 19.88 23.08 0.18
N ALA A 19 21.17 23.41 0.09
CA ALA A 19 22.14 22.61 -0.64
C ALA A 19 22.35 21.24 0.03
N GLU A 20 22.43 21.20 1.36
CA GLU A 20 22.57 19.96 2.12
C GLU A 20 21.33 19.07 1.99
N LEU A 21 20.13 19.65 2.14
CA LEU A 21 18.88 18.92 1.97
C LEU A 21 18.72 18.33 0.58
N LYS A 22 19.17 19.04 -0.47
CA LYS A 22 19.17 18.53 -1.85
C LYS A 22 20.14 17.37 -2.03
N LYS A 23 21.31 17.42 -1.38
CA LYS A 23 22.27 16.32 -1.38
C LYS A 23 21.68 15.07 -0.71
N GLN A 24 21.07 15.24 0.46
CA GLN A 24 20.38 14.16 1.18
C GLN A 24 19.24 13.55 0.34
N GLN A 25 18.43 14.37 -0.34
CA GLN A 25 17.42 13.86 -1.27
C GLN A 25 18.03 13.02 -2.39
N GLY A 26 19.17 13.44 -2.94
CA GLY A 26 19.89 12.67 -3.96
C GLY A 26 20.40 11.32 -3.44
N GLU A 27 20.93 11.28 -2.23
CA GLU A 27 21.39 10.04 -1.57
C GLU A 27 20.23 9.08 -1.32
N ILE A 28 19.11 9.55 -0.78
CA ILE A 28 17.90 8.74 -0.56
C ILE A 28 17.35 8.20 -1.89
N LEU A 29 17.28 9.03 -2.93
CA LEU A 29 16.82 8.60 -4.24
C LEU A 29 17.77 7.57 -4.86
N ALA A 30 19.09 7.73 -4.68
CA ALA A 30 20.07 6.76 -5.12
C ALA A 30 19.97 5.43 -4.34
N GLU A 31 19.71 5.46 -3.03
CA GLU A 31 19.45 4.26 -2.22
C GLU A 31 18.18 3.52 -2.66
N LEU A 32 17.11 4.25 -2.96
CA LEU A 32 15.87 3.68 -3.47
C LEU A 32 16.05 3.07 -4.87
N GLN A 33 16.81 3.74 -5.75
CA GLN A 33 17.10 3.25 -7.10
C GLN A 33 18.09 2.08 -7.12
N SER A 34 19.11 2.09 -6.25
CA SER A 34 20.13 1.03 -6.15
C SER A 34 19.62 -0.28 -5.54
N GLY A 35 18.35 -0.32 -5.11
CA GLY A 35 17.64 -1.58 -5.03
C GLY A 35 18.12 -2.49 -3.90
N LYS A 36 18.03 -2.01 -2.66
CA LYS A 36 17.48 -2.89 -1.61
C LYS A 36 15.99 -3.05 -1.86
N ARG A 37 15.70 -3.79 -2.95
CA ARG A 37 14.47 -4.53 -3.14
C ARG A 37 14.34 -5.35 -1.86
N LEU A 38 13.48 -4.91 -0.95
CA LEU A 38 12.99 -5.79 0.11
C LEU A 38 12.43 -7.00 -0.64
N GLN A 39 13.24 -8.06 -0.71
CA GLN A 39 12.82 -9.37 -1.16
C GLN A 39 11.90 -9.92 -0.08
N HIS A 40 10.69 -9.36 0.00
CA HIS A 40 9.56 -10.02 0.58
C HIS A 40 8.60 -10.30 -0.56
N ALA A 41 8.86 -11.44 -1.21
CA ALA A 41 7.93 -12.24 -1.99
C ALA A 41 7.01 -11.48 -2.96
N ALA A 42 7.59 -10.74 -3.91
CA ALA A 42 6.95 -10.55 -5.20
C ALA A 42 7.15 -11.83 -6.03
N GLY A 43 6.34 -12.86 -5.73
CA GLY A 43 6.07 -13.96 -6.65
C GLY A 43 5.39 -13.40 -7.89
N GLY A 44 6.21 -12.92 -8.83
CA GLY A 44 5.78 -12.62 -10.18
C GLY A 44 5.66 -13.95 -10.92
N GLU A 45 4.48 -14.56 -10.86
CA GLU A 45 4.12 -15.60 -11.79
C GLU A 45 3.13 -15.01 -12.80
N THR A 46 3.66 -14.93 -14.02
CA THR A 46 2.97 -15.06 -15.29
C THR A 46 1.52 -15.50 -15.18
N VAL A 47 0.68 -14.81 -15.96
CA VAL A 47 -0.64 -15.25 -16.42
C VAL A 47 -0.59 -16.73 -16.79
N GLN A 48 -0.87 -17.60 -15.84
CA GLN A 48 -1.20 -19.00 -16.05
C GLN A 48 -2.33 -19.38 -15.12
N LYS A 49 -3.33 -19.93 -15.78
CA LYS A 49 -4.53 -20.59 -15.29
C LYS A 49 -4.15 -21.72 -14.33
N GLU A 50 -3.90 -21.41 -13.07
CA GLU A 50 -3.72 -22.44 -12.04
C GLU A 50 -5.01 -22.65 -11.25
N ARG A 51 -5.68 -23.73 -11.65
CA ARG A 51 -6.66 -24.42 -10.82
C ARG A 51 -5.97 -24.86 -9.54
N GLY A 52 -6.47 -24.34 -8.42
CA GLY A 52 -6.58 -25.07 -7.16
C GLY A 52 -5.27 -25.51 -6.52
N GLN A 53 -4.71 -24.65 -5.68
CA GLN A 53 -4.07 -25.11 -4.45
C GLN A 53 -4.55 -24.24 -3.30
N PRO A 54 -5.23 -24.83 -2.28
CA PRO A 54 -5.50 -24.12 -1.05
C PRO A 54 -4.19 -24.04 -0.27
N ALA A 55 -3.33 -23.08 -0.61
CA ALA A 55 -2.29 -22.67 0.30
C ALA A 55 -3.00 -22.27 1.59
N THR A 56 -2.69 -22.97 2.69
CA THR A 56 -3.21 -22.68 4.02
C THR A 56 -2.77 -21.28 4.40
N LEU A 57 -3.65 -20.31 4.12
CA LEU A 57 -3.37 -18.90 4.27
C LEU A 57 -3.95 -18.44 5.60
N GLU A 58 -3.13 -17.74 6.37
CA GLU A 58 -3.57 -17.07 7.60
C GLU A 58 -3.99 -15.64 7.28
N MET A 59 -5.15 -15.24 7.82
CA MET A 59 -5.67 -13.88 7.72
C MET A 59 -6.20 -13.43 9.09
N TYR A 60 -6.20 -12.12 9.30
CA TYR A 60 -6.81 -11.54 10.48
C TYR A 60 -8.33 -11.64 10.39
N CYS A 61 -8.94 -12.25 11.40
CA CYS A 61 -10.40 -12.33 11.52
C CYS A 61 -10.89 -11.20 12.43
N SER A 62 -11.73 -10.30 11.91
CA SER A 62 -12.30 -9.18 12.69
C SER A 62 -13.22 -9.62 13.82
N GLN A 63 -13.80 -10.82 13.75
CA GLN A 63 -14.67 -11.37 14.81
C GLN A 63 -13.89 -12.14 15.87
N CYS A 64 -12.80 -12.83 15.50
CA CYS A 64 -11.95 -13.53 16.46
C CYS A 64 -10.81 -12.67 17.01
N LEU A 65 -10.57 -11.50 16.40
CA LEU A 65 -9.51 -10.55 16.71
C LEU A 65 -8.09 -11.11 16.66
N GLU A 66 -7.88 -12.17 15.89
CA GLU A 66 -6.61 -12.89 15.79
C GLU A 66 -6.33 -13.36 14.35
N LEU A 67 -5.06 -13.68 14.06
CA LEU A 67 -4.67 -14.36 12.82
C LEU A 67 -5.18 -15.81 12.87
N ARG A 68 -5.97 -16.20 11.87
CA ARG A 68 -6.57 -17.52 11.77
C ARG A 68 -6.46 -18.05 10.34
N LEU A 69 -6.45 -19.37 10.21
CA LEU A 69 -6.56 -20.04 8.92
C LEU A 69 -7.89 -19.68 8.25
N VAL A 70 -7.84 -19.47 6.94
CA VAL A 70 -9.04 -19.26 6.12
C VAL A 70 -9.25 -20.40 5.13
N ALA A 71 -10.51 -20.83 5.03
CA ALA A 71 -10.96 -21.78 4.02
C ALA A 71 -11.42 -21.05 2.75
N GLY A 72 -11.29 -21.71 1.60
CA GLY A 72 -11.81 -21.20 0.33
C GLY A 72 -11.16 -19.89 -0.13
N ALA A 73 -9.87 -19.70 0.17
CA ALA A 73 -9.12 -18.53 -0.25
C ALA A 73 -9.18 -18.36 -1.78
N LYS A 74 -9.74 -17.23 -2.23
CA LYS A 74 -9.88 -16.87 -3.65
C LYS A 74 -9.43 -15.42 -3.87
N ARG A 75 -8.75 -15.17 -4.98
CA ARG A 75 -8.42 -13.80 -5.38
C ARG A 75 -9.67 -13.09 -5.91
N VAL A 76 -9.88 -11.85 -5.48
CA VAL A 76 -11.00 -10.99 -5.86
C VAL A 76 -10.50 -9.60 -6.26
N VAL A 77 -11.24 -8.94 -7.13
CA VAL A 77 -11.04 -7.52 -7.48
C VAL A 77 -12.17 -6.75 -6.81
N LEU A 78 -11.81 -5.75 -6.02
CA LEU A 78 -12.74 -4.88 -5.30
C LEU A 78 -13.28 -3.77 -6.22
N PRO A 79 -14.40 -3.11 -5.86
CA PRO A 79 -15.01 -2.06 -6.69
C PRO A 79 -14.10 -0.86 -6.98
N ASP A 80 -13.14 -0.58 -6.11
CA ASP A 80 -12.11 0.46 -6.26
C ASP A 80 -10.97 0.04 -7.22
N GLY A 81 -11.01 -1.18 -7.76
CA GLY A 81 -9.96 -1.77 -8.59
C GLY A 81 -8.82 -2.40 -7.80
N SER A 82 -8.85 -2.36 -6.47
CA SER A 82 -7.86 -3.03 -5.63
C SER A 82 -7.99 -4.55 -5.74
N THR A 83 -6.88 -5.27 -5.56
CA THR A 83 -6.90 -6.74 -5.54
C THR A 83 -6.75 -7.25 -4.11
N ALA A 84 -7.53 -8.27 -3.77
CA ALA A 84 -7.50 -8.89 -2.46
C ALA A 84 -7.66 -10.41 -2.58
N ILE A 85 -7.36 -11.12 -1.50
CA ILE A 85 -7.75 -12.51 -1.30
C ILE A 85 -8.90 -12.52 -0.30
N GLN A 86 -10.01 -13.17 -0.66
CA GLN A 86 -11.17 -13.40 0.19
C GLN A 86 -11.17 -14.86 0.66
N GLY A 87 -11.44 -15.08 1.94
CA GLY A 87 -11.63 -16.42 2.51
C GLY A 87 -12.61 -16.41 3.68
N GLN A 88 -12.96 -17.58 4.20
CA GLN A 88 -13.81 -17.74 5.38
C GLN A 88 -12.99 -18.22 6.57
N CYS A 89 -13.09 -17.55 7.71
CA CYS A 89 -12.46 -17.98 8.95
C CYS A 89 -12.97 -19.38 9.35
N VAL A 90 -12.06 -20.33 9.58
CA VAL A 90 -12.44 -21.71 9.94
C VAL A 90 -13.10 -21.83 11.32
N VAL A 91 -12.95 -20.81 12.18
CA VAL A 91 -13.48 -20.81 13.54
C VAL A 91 -14.91 -20.25 13.61
N CYS A 92 -15.13 -19.08 13.00
CA CYS A 92 -16.42 -18.36 13.12
C CYS A 92 -17.17 -18.19 11.79
N GLY A 93 -16.61 -18.64 10.66
CA GLY A 93 -17.22 -18.51 9.33
C GLY A 93 -17.19 -17.09 8.75
N THR A 94 -16.70 -16.09 9.49
CA THR A 94 -16.64 -14.71 9.02
C THR A 94 -15.76 -14.58 7.78
N THR A 95 -16.23 -13.81 6.80
CA THR A 95 -15.45 -13.51 5.61
C THR A 95 -14.30 -12.57 5.98
N ALA A 96 -13.08 -13.03 5.75
CA ALA A 96 -11.86 -12.25 5.91
C ALA A 96 -11.30 -11.86 4.53
N PHE A 97 -10.67 -10.68 4.48
CA PHE A 97 -10.01 -10.17 3.29
C PHE A 97 -8.55 -9.81 3.61
N ARG A 98 -7.65 -10.12 2.68
CA ARG A 98 -6.26 -9.66 2.70
C ARG A 98 -5.96 -8.91 1.41
N MET A 99 -5.63 -7.63 1.52
CA MET A 99 -5.24 -6.81 0.37
C MET A 99 -3.92 -7.32 -0.22
N THR A 100 -3.85 -7.47 -1.54
CA THR A 100 -2.63 -7.81 -2.28
C THR A 100 -2.10 -6.63 -3.09
N SER A 101 -2.98 -5.75 -3.56
CA SER A 101 -2.60 -4.45 -4.14
C SER A 101 -3.70 -3.42 -3.89
N MET A 102 -3.30 -2.18 -3.60
CA MET A 102 -4.22 -1.05 -3.50
C MET A 102 -4.18 -0.28 -4.82
N SER A 103 -5.34 0.06 -5.39
CA SER A 103 -5.41 0.87 -6.62
C SER A 103 -5.02 2.33 -6.38
N GLY A 104 -5.17 2.84 -5.15
CA GLY A 104 -4.96 4.24 -4.80
C GLY A 104 -6.05 5.19 -5.31
N VAL A 105 -7.10 4.65 -5.96
CA VAL A 105 -8.23 5.43 -6.47
C VAL A 105 -9.34 5.39 -5.43
N LEU A 106 -9.67 6.55 -4.86
CA LEU A 106 -10.92 6.70 -4.11
C LEU A 106 -12.06 6.45 -5.09
N ILE A 107 -12.97 5.53 -4.73
CA ILE A 107 -14.08 5.05 -5.55
C ILE A 107 -14.74 6.22 -6.29
N GLY A 108 -14.55 6.30 -7.61
CA GLY A 108 -15.23 7.28 -8.46
C GLY A 108 -16.71 6.94 -8.61
N GLU A 109 -17.54 7.91 -8.99
CA GLU A 109 -19.01 7.80 -9.10
C GLU A 109 -19.50 6.53 -9.83
N ALA A 110 -18.78 6.08 -10.85
CA ALA A 110 -19.10 4.88 -11.62
C ALA A 110 -19.07 3.58 -10.80
N ALA A 111 -18.23 3.52 -9.75
CA ALA A 111 -18.17 2.39 -8.84
C ALA A 111 -19.18 2.53 -7.69
N SER A 112 -19.46 3.75 -7.22
CA SER A 112 -20.55 4.02 -6.24
C SER A 112 -21.93 3.57 -6.74
N ALA A 113 -22.21 3.78 -8.04
CA ALA A 113 -23.44 3.32 -8.68
C ALA A 113 -23.63 1.79 -8.63
N ARG A 114 -22.55 1.01 -8.52
CA ARG A 114 -22.60 -0.47 -8.44
C ARG A 114 -22.76 -0.99 -7.01
N VAL A 115 -22.44 -0.16 -6.02
CA VAL A 115 -22.47 -0.53 -4.58
C VAL A 115 -23.74 0.00 -3.89
N GLY A 116 -24.63 0.67 -4.63
CA GLY A 116 -25.91 1.17 -4.09
C GLY A 116 -25.74 2.28 -3.05
N LEU A 117 -24.59 2.94 -3.02
CA LEU A 117 -24.35 4.11 -2.18
C LEU A 117 -24.92 5.33 -2.91
N GLN A 118 -26.24 5.44 -2.92
CA GLN A 118 -26.94 6.67 -3.26
C GLN A 118 -26.68 7.64 -2.10
N GLN A 119 -25.90 8.70 -2.34
CA GLN A 119 -25.77 9.80 -1.40
C GLN A 119 -26.99 10.72 -1.63
N ASP A 120 -27.86 10.80 -0.61
CA ASP A 120 -28.81 11.91 -0.44
C ASP A 120 -28.06 13.21 -0.10
#